data_AF-A0AAN8IB17-F1
#
_entry.id   AF-A0AAN8IB17-F1
#
_cell.length_a   1.000
_cell.length_b   1.000
_cell.length_c   1.000
_cell.angle_alpha   90.00
_cell.angle_beta   90.00
_cell.angle_gamma   90.00
#
_symmetry.space_group_name_H-M   'P 1'
#
loop_
_entity.id
_entity.type
_entity.pdbx_description
1 polymer ?
#
loop_
_entity_poly.entity_id
_entity_poly.type
_entity_poly.pdbx_seq_one_letter_code
_entity_poly.pdbx_strand_id
1 'polypeptide(L)'
;ETNAVVGHEGGVLNCPVSGVELRIPKGAIPPGETHEIYVKVCRDGDSPPIDKSKGETLLSPLVMCGPQGLNFLTPCELRLPHCGPMDSDGQWSFSLKAGEGGEWQHMDVQPQPKSSNGGGPTDRQFLSVMITHF
;
A
#
# COMPACT_ATOMS: atom_id res chain seq x y z
N GLU A 1 -13.21 1.64 3.69
CA GLU A 1 -13.08 0.48 2.80
C GLU A 1 -13.51 0.91 1.41
N THR A 2 -12.84 0.43 0.37
CA THR A 2 -13.18 0.65 -1.04
C THR A 2 -13.11 -0.72 -1.73
N ASN A 3 -14.10 -1.09 -2.54
CA ASN A 3 -14.10 -2.31 -3.35
C ASN A 3 -14.47 -2.04 -4.81
N ALA A 4 -14.00 -2.88 -5.73
CA ALA A 4 -14.32 -2.85 -7.15
C ALA A 4 -14.15 -4.24 -7.79
N VAL A 5 -14.97 -4.55 -8.80
CA VAL A 5 -14.74 -5.70 -9.67
C VAL A 5 -13.71 -5.33 -10.72
N VAL A 6 -12.58 -6.03 -10.75
CA VAL A 6 -11.46 -5.77 -11.64
C VAL A 6 -11.15 -7.02 -12.46
N GLY A 7 -10.93 -6.84 -13.77
CA GLY A 7 -10.54 -7.91 -14.68
C GLY A 7 -9.21 -7.60 -15.37
N HIS A 8 -8.98 -8.25 -16.50
CA HIS A 8 -7.74 -8.11 -17.31
C HIS A 8 -7.32 -6.67 -17.63
N GLU A 9 -8.26 -5.74 -17.85
CA GLU A 9 -7.92 -4.35 -18.17
C GLU A 9 -7.27 -3.60 -16.99
N GLY A 10 -7.27 -4.20 -15.80
CA GLY A 10 -6.76 -3.58 -14.58
C GLY A 10 -7.72 -2.51 -14.05
N GLY A 11 -7.23 -1.69 -13.14
CA GLY A 11 -8.03 -0.66 -12.50
C GLY A 11 -7.30 0.05 -11.37
N VAL A 12 -7.95 1.08 -10.83
CA VAL A 12 -7.43 1.84 -9.69
C VAL A 12 -8.50 1.90 -8.62
N LEU A 13 -8.18 1.37 -7.43
CA LEU A 13 -9.02 1.50 -6.24
C LEU A 13 -8.47 2.64 -5.40
N ASN A 14 -9.25 3.70 -5.28
CA ASN A 14 -8.90 4.87 -4.47
C ASN A 14 -9.68 4.86 -3.15
N CYS A 15 -8.99 5.12 -2.04
CA CYS A 15 -9.60 5.38 -0.74
C CYS A 15 -9.49 6.89 -0.45
N PRO A 16 -10.45 7.74 -0.86
CA PRO A 16 -10.26 9.20 -0.87
C PRO A 16 -10.02 9.80 0.52
N VAL A 17 -10.62 9.19 1.55
CA VAL A 17 -10.52 9.64 2.94
C VAL A 17 -9.11 9.41 3.49
N SER A 18 -8.52 8.23 3.26
CA SER A 18 -7.17 7.92 3.75
C SER A 18 -6.09 8.42 2.80
N GLY A 19 -6.38 8.53 1.50
CA GLY A 19 -5.40 8.78 0.44
C GLY A 19 -4.66 7.52 -0.04
N VAL A 20 -5.07 6.33 0.40
CA VAL A 20 -4.51 5.05 -0.08
C VAL A 20 -5.03 4.77 -1.49
N GLU A 21 -4.15 4.26 -2.35
CA GLU A 21 -4.50 3.90 -3.73
C GLU A 21 -3.87 2.55 -4.09
N LEU A 22 -4.66 1.64 -4.65
CA LEU A 22 -4.17 0.39 -5.23
C LEU A 22 -4.31 0.46 -6.75
N ARG A 23 -3.20 0.28 -7.45
CA ARG A 23 -3.13 0.26 -8.91
C ARG A 23 -2.86 -1.15 -9.41
N ILE A 24 -3.81 -1.65 -10.17
CA ILE A 24 -3.74 -2.95 -10.82
C ILE A 24 -3.46 -2.68 -12.30
N PRO A 25 -2.25 -2.97 -12.80
CA PRO A 25 -1.94 -2.73 -14.20
C PRO A 25 -2.72 -3.68 -15.10
N LYS A 26 -2.94 -3.27 -16.35
CA LYS A 26 -3.48 -4.15 -17.38
C LYS A 26 -2.63 -5.42 -17.48
N GLY A 27 -3.30 -6.57 -17.54
CA GLY A 27 -2.66 -7.88 -17.59
C GLY A 27 -2.21 -8.44 -16.24
N ALA A 28 -2.38 -7.73 -15.13
CA ALA A 28 -2.15 -8.31 -13.79
C ALA A 28 -3.13 -9.45 -13.47
N ILE A 29 -4.35 -9.39 -14.01
CA ILE A 29 -5.37 -10.44 -13.91
C ILE A 29 -5.45 -11.17 -15.27
N PRO A 30 -5.54 -12.51 -15.29
CA PRO A 30 -5.68 -13.27 -16.54
C PRO A 30 -6.89 -12.85 -17.39
N PRO A 31 -6.80 -12.91 -18.73
CA PRO A 31 -7.94 -12.70 -19.61
C PRO A 31 -9.09 -13.67 -19.31
N GLY A 32 -10.32 -13.15 -19.24
CA GLY A 32 -11.52 -13.93 -18.92
C GLY A 32 -11.79 -14.09 -17.43
N GLU A 33 -10.90 -13.61 -16.55
CA GLU A 33 -11.11 -13.56 -15.11
C GLU A 33 -11.52 -12.17 -14.63
N THR A 34 -12.34 -12.14 -13.58
CA THR A 34 -12.71 -10.94 -12.82
C THR A 34 -12.75 -11.26 -11.35
N HIS A 35 -12.21 -10.37 -10.51
CA HIS A 35 -12.15 -10.53 -9.07
C HIS A 35 -12.78 -9.31 -8.39
N GLU A 36 -13.59 -9.53 -7.37
CA GLU A 36 -14.03 -8.46 -6.48
C GLU A 36 -12.90 -8.14 -5.49
N ILE A 37 -12.19 -7.05 -5.75
CA ILE A 37 -11.03 -6.63 -4.97
C ILE A 37 -11.45 -5.54 -3.99
N TYR A 38 -10.92 -5.59 -2.77
CA TYR A 38 -11.15 -4.57 -1.76
C TYR A 38 -9.87 -4.11 -1.08
N VAL A 39 -9.90 -2.85 -0.62
CA VAL A 39 -8.87 -2.20 0.20
C VAL A 39 -9.52 -1.67 1.45
N LYS A 40 -9.07 -2.15 2.60
CA LYS A 40 -9.50 -1.74 3.94
C LYS A 40 -8.37 -1.02 4.65
N VAL A 41 -8.66 0.14 5.20
CA VAL A 41 -7.74 0.89 6.07
C VAL A 41 -8.15 0.65 7.51
N CYS A 42 -7.27 0.02 8.28
CA CYS A 42 -7.49 -0.30 9.68
C CYS A 42 -7.17 0.93 10.55
N ARG A 43 -7.94 1.12 11.64
CA ARG A 43 -7.77 2.23 12.59
C ARG A 43 -7.13 1.73 13.90
N ASP A 44 -6.72 2.68 14.74
CA ASP A 44 -6.10 2.42 16.05
C ASP A 44 -6.86 1.33 16.82
N GLY A 45 -6.16 0.22 17.11
CA GLY A 45 -6.73 -0.99 17.74
C GLY A 45 -6.54 -2.27 16.93
N ASP A 46 -6.47 -2.18 15.60
CA ASP A 46 -6.16 -3.32 14.69
C ASP A 46 -4.66 -3.38 14.32
N SER A 47 -3.86 -2.46 14.86
CA SER A 47 -2.42 -2.41 14.62
C SER A 47 -1.70 -3.57 15.32
N PRO A 48 -0.64 -4.16 14.72
CA PRO A 48 0.26 -5.05 15.46
C PRO A 48 0.79 -4.38 16.73
N PRO A 49 1.26 -5.16 17.72
CA PRO A 49 1.89 -4.61 18.90
C PRO A 49 3.16 -3.86 18.49
N ILE A 50 3.04 -2.53 18.40
CA ILE A 50 4.15 -1.62 18.18
C ILE A 50 4.83 -1.43 19.52
N ASP A 51 6.13 -1.72 19.60
CA ASP A 51 6.89 -1.53 20.83
C ASP A 51 7.23 -0.04 20.97
N LYS A 52 6.26 0.72 21.46
CA LYS A 52 6.40 2.16 21.71
C LYS A 52 7.55 2.47 22.68
N SER A 53 7.96 1.51 23.51
CA SER A 53 9.08 1.68 24.44
C SER A 53 10.45 1.74 23.74
N LYS A 54 10.52 1.21 22.51
CA LYS A 54 11.71 1.28 21.63
C LYS A 54 11.67 2.44 20.64
N GLY A 55 10.66 3.31 20.72
CA GLY A 55 10.50 4.44 19.80
C GLY A 55 9.87 4.06 18.45
N GLU A 56 9.27 2.87 18.32
CA GLU A 56 8.54 2.47 17.11
C GLU A 56 7.23 3.28 16.97
N THR A 57 6.94 3.76 15.76
CA THR A 57 5.70 4.49 15.46
C THR A 57 5.16 4.07 14.09
N LEU A 58 3.82 4.08 13.95
CA LEU A 58 3.19 3.89 12.64
C LEU A 58 3.24 5.19 11.84
N LEU A 59 3.92 5.14 10.70
CA LEU A 59 4.10 6.30 9.80
C LEU A 59 3.17 6.28 8.59
N SER A 60 2.51 5.14 8.36
CA SER A 60 1.54 4.91 7.30
C SER A 60 0.31 4.18 7.86
N PRO A 61 -0.87 4.34 7.23
CA PRO A 61 -2.06 3.59 7.62
C PRO A 61 -1.82 2.09 7.47
N LEU A 62 -2.34 1.29 8.40
CA LEU A 62 -2.42 -0.16 8.20
C LEU A 62 -3.47 -0.45 7.13
N VAL A 63 -3.07 -1.18 6.10
CA VAL A 63 -3.92 -1.51 4.95
C VAL A 63 -4.01 -3.01 4.77
N MET A 64 -5.23 -3.50 4.53
CA MET A 64 -5.51 -4.87 4.13
C MET A 64 -6.09 -4.84 2.72
N CYS A 65 -5.51 -5.62 1.81
CA CYS A 65 -6.06 -5.86 0.48
C CYS A 65 -6.62 -7.28 0.41
N GLY A 66 -7.66 -7.50 -0.38
CA GLY A 66 -8.22 -8.84 -0.60
C GLY A 66 -8.94 -8.95 -1.94
N PRO A 67 -9.36 -10.17 -2.32
CA PRO A 67 -9.48 -11.36 -1.47
C PRO A 67 -8.14 -12.06 -1.22
N GLN A 68 -8.00 -12.73 -0.07
CA GLN A 68 -6.79 -13.48 0.28
C GLN A 68 -6.50 -14.60 -0.72
N GLY A 69 -5.22 -14.79 -1.06
CA GLY A 69 -4.78 -15.85 -1.97
C GLY A 69 -4.91 -15.50 -3.45
N LEU A 70 -5.36 -14.28 -3.77
CA LEU A 70 -5.33 -13.78 -5.14
C LEU A 70 -3.88 -13.50 -5.54
N ASN A 71 -3.47 -14.04 -6.69
CA ASN A 71 -2.14 -13.84 -7.26
C ASN A 71 -2.24 -13.02 -8.56
N PHE A 72 -1.27 -12.14 -8.77
CA PHE A 72 -1.19 -11.29 -9.95
C PHE A 72 -0.05 -11.72 -10.88
N LEU A 73 -0.33 -11.74 -12.18
CA LEU A 73 0.67 -12.01 -13.22
C LEU A 73 1.71 -10.89 -13.34
N THR A 74 1.32 -9.67 -12.96
CA THR A 74 2.18 -8.48 -12.95
C THR A 74 2.04 -7.81 -11.59
N PRO A 75 3.14 -7.35 -10.95
CA PRO A 75 3.06 -6.66 -9.67
C PRO A 75 2.12 -5.45 -9.71
N CYS A 76 1.24 -5.35 -8.73
CA CYS A 76 0.38 -4.19 -8.49
C CYS A 76 1.12 -3.16 -7.62
N GLU A 77 0.80 -1.89 -7.77
CA GLU A 77 1.38 -0.80 -6.98
C GLU A 77 0.38 -0.36 -5.90
N LEU A 78 0.74 -0.55 -4.63
CA LEU A 78 0.01 -0.01 -3.48
C LEU A 78 0.68 1.30 -3.02
N ARG A 79 -0.06 2.40 -3.08
CA ARG A 79 0.36 3.73 -2.66
C ARG A 79 -0.21 4.06 -1.30
N LEU A 80 0.67 4.32 -0.35
CA LEU A 80 0.33 4.69 1.02
C LEU A 80 0.71 6.16 1.25
N PRO A 81 -0.22 7.01 1.72
CA PRO A 81 0.09 8.38 2.09
C PRO A 81 0.97 8.38 3.35
N HIS A 82 2.00 9.21 3.32
CA HIS A 82 2.98 9.33 4.40
C HIS A 82 2.72 10.59 5.26
N CYS A 83 2.79 10.47 6.58
CA CYS A 83 2.67 11.59 7.51
C CYS A 83 3.91 11.66 8.40
N GLY A 84 5.02 12.21 7.89
CA GLY A 84 6.23 12.44 8.67
C GLY A 84 7.20 13.38 7.94
N PRO A 85 7.89 14.29 8.64
CA PRO A 85 8.99 15.03 8.04
C PRO A 85 10.09 14.04 7.63
N MET A 86 10.63 14.22 6.43
CA MET A 86 11.86 13.53 6.02
C MET A 86 13.00 14.08 6.89
N ASP A 87 13.26 13.49 8.05
CA ASP A 87 14.52 13.76 8.73
C ASP A 87 15.65 13.20 7.86
N SER A 88 16.68 14.01 7.70
CA SER A 88 17.77 13.87 6.73
C SER A 88 18.67 12.63 6.91
N ASP A 89 18.42 11.80 7.93
CA ASP A 89 19.29 10.70 8.36
C ASP A 89 18.81 9.30 7.96
N GLY A 90 17.77 9.20 7.13
CA GLY A 90 17.80 8.26 6.01
C GLY A 90 17.87 6.75 6.28
N GLN A 91 17.15 6.19 7.26
CA GLN A 91 16.78 4.77 7.24
C GLN A 91 15.35 4.57 7.74
N TRP A 92 14.43 4.32 6.81
CA TRP A 92 13.05 3.97 7.11
C TRP A 92 12.86 2.47 6.95
N SER A 93 12.03 1.93 7.84
CA SER A 93 11.85 0.53 8.10
C SER A 93 10.35 0.26 8.04
N PHE A 94 9.88 -0.59 7.12
CA PHE A 94 8.46 -0.97 7.08
C PHE A 94 8.29 -2.48 7.16
N SER A 95 7.22 -2.87 7.85
CA SER A 95 6.86 -4.26 8.00
C SER A 95 5.60 -4.52 7.17
N LEU A 96 5.72 -5.36 6.14
CA LEU A 96 4.58 -5.88 5.39
C LEU A 96 4.25 -7.28 5.92
N LYS A 97 2.96 -7.56 6.12
CA LYS A 97 2.49 -8.90 6.44
C LYS A 97 1.52 -9.36 5.35
N ALA A 98 1.89 -10.44 4.67
CA ALA A 98 0.99 -11.13 3.76
C ALA A 98 0.03 -12.01 4.56
N GLY A 99 -1.27 -11.65 4.58
CA GLY A 99 -2.37 -12.49 5.06
C GLY A 99 -2.37 -12.93 6.53
N GLU A 100 -3.37 -13.75 6.86
CA GLU A 100 -3.59 -14.32 8.19
C GLU A 100 -2.64 -15.51 8.41
N GLY A 101 -1.40 -15.21 8.83
CA GLY A 101 -0.39 -16.23 9.19
C GLY A 101 1.03 -15.94 8.69
N GLY A 102 1.21 -14.92 7.84
CA GLY A 102 2.55 -14.52 7.39
C GLY A 102 3.39 -13.91 8.52
N GLU A 103 4.70 -14.15 8.47
CA GLU A 103 5.65 -13.36 9.27
C GLU A 103 5.76 -11.94 8.71
N TRP A 104 5.99 -10.99 9.61
CA TRP A 104 6.28 -9.61 9.22
C TRP A 104 7.61 -9.59 8.47
N GLN A 105 7.57 -9.17 7.21
CA GLN A 105 8.78 -8.97 6.43
C GLN A 105 9.19 -7.50 6.52
N HIS A 106 10.39 -7.29 7.02
CA HIS A 106 11.03 -6.00 6.98
C HIS A 106 11.52 -5.75 5.56
N MET A 107 11.14 -4.61 5.01
CA MET A 107 11.33 -4.34 3.61
C MET A 107 11.90 -2.90 3.56
N ASP A 108 12.90 -2.66 2.72
CA ASP A 108 13.53 -1.34 2.59
C ASP A 108 12.88 -0.64 1.39
N VAL A 109 12.04 0.39 1.61
CA VAL A 109 11.60 1.24 0.47
C VAL A 109 12.47 2.48 0.40
N GLN A 110 12.87 2.81 -0.82
CA GLN A 110 13.38 4.13 -1.12
C GLN A 110 12.20 5.11 -1.26
N PRO A 111 12.13 6.18 -0.44
CA PRO A 111 11.17 7.26 -0.67
C PRO A 111 11.37 7.80 -2.09
N GLN A 112 10.30 7.91 -2.88
CA GLN A 112 10.44 8.55 -4.18
C GLN A 112 10.80 10.04 -3.97
N PRO A 113 11.89 10.54 -4.58
CA PRO A 113 12.25 11.95 -4.47
C PRO A 113 11.16 12.81 -5.13
N LYS A 114 10.91 13.99 -4.55
CA LYS A 114 10.00 14.99 -5.13
C LYS A 114 10.41 15.23 -6.59
N SER A 115 9.49 15.08 -7.53
CA SER A 115 9.73 15.47 -8.91
C SER A 115 10.03 16.96 -8.94
N SER A 116 11.24 17.35 -9.35
CA SER A 116 11.76 18.71 -9.25
C SER A 116 11.10 19.72 -10.22
N ASN A 117 10.00 19.36 -10.89
CA ASN A 117 9.32 20.23 -11.84
C ASN A 117 7.82 20.39 -11.49
N GLY A 118 7.48 21.52 -10.88
CA GLY A 118 6.11 22.05 -10.85
C GLY A 118 5.32 21.76 -9.58
N GLY A 119 5.57 22.55 -8.52
CA GLY A 119 4.77 22.54 -7.30
C GLY A 119 3.33 23.02 -7.54
N GLY A 120 2.43 22.06 -7.76
CA GLY A 120 1.00 22.23 -7.53
C GLY A 120 0.61 21.75 -6.13
N PRO A 121 -0.52 22.21 -5.55
CA PRO A 121 -0.95 21.93 -4.17
C PRO A 121 -1.34 20.46 -3.88
N THR A 122 -1.05 19.50 -4.77
CA THR A 122 -1.52 18.11 -4.69
C THR A 122 -0.42 17.05 -4.70
N ASP A 123 0.87 17.42 -4.67
CA ASP A 123 1.95 16.44 -4.65
C ASP A 123 2.16 15.88 -3.23
N ARG A 124 1.17 15.09 -2.76
CA ARG A 124 1.31 14.30 -1.53
C ARG A 124 2.39 13.26 -1.77
N GLN A 125 3.35 13.17 -0.85
CA GLN A 125 4.35 12.11 -0.90
C GLN A 125 3.69 10.76 -0.61
N PHE A 126 3.89 9.81 -1.51
CA PHE A 126 3.40 8.44 -1.38
C PHE A 126 4.57 7.48 -1.24
N LEU A 127 4.37 6.46 -0.42
CA LEU A 127 5.15 5.24 -0.44
C LEU A 127 4.54 4.29 -1.48
N SER A 128 5.33 3.81 -2.43
CA SER A 128 4.89 2.79 -3.40
C SER A 128 5.44 1.42 -3.02
N VAL A 129 4.55 0.46 -2.78
CA VAL A 129 4.88 -0.94 -2.50
C VAL A 129 4.41 -1.79 -3.68
N MET A 130 5.31 -2.56 -4.26
CA MET A 130 4.97 -3.51 -5.32
C MET A 130 4.53 -4.83 -4.69
N ILE A 131 3.32 -5.28 -4.97
CA ILE A 131 2.74 -6.53 -4.43
C ILE A 131 2.34 -7.46 -5.58
N THR A 132 2.58 -8.76 -5.40
CA THR A 132 2.24 -9.79 -6.39
C THR A 132 1.08 -10.68 -5.96
N HIS A 133 0.61 -10.52 -4.74
CA HIS A 133 -0.50 -11.27 -4.17
C HIS A 133 -1.17 -10.47 -3.05
N PHE A 134 -2.36 -10.92 -2.64
CA PHE A 134 -3.06 -10.49 -1.42
C PHE A 134 -2.98 -11.56 -0.34
#